data_AF-N0E3F7-F1
#
_entry.id   AF-N0E3F7-F1
#
_cell.length_a   1.000
_cell.length_b   1.000
_cell.length_c   1.000
_cell.angle_alpha   90.00
_cell.angle_beta   90.00
_cell.angle_gamma   90.00
#
_symmetry.space_group_name_H-M   'P 1'
#
loop_
_entity.id
_entity.type
_entity.pdbx_description
1 polymer ?
#
loop_
_entity_poly.entity_id
_entity_poly.type
_entity_poly.pdbx_seq_one_letter_code
_entity_poly.pdbx_strand_id
1 'polypeptide(L)'
;MPDATFARPDLATFTRLDELGLVVTGQRLEPNRAVLACRVIDDDRWCRHCGCEGAPRDSVVRELAHEPFGWRPTTLAVTIRRYRCTGCGRVWRQDTTKAAQPRARLSRAALRWALTALVVQHLTVARVAEALTVAWNTANDAVLAEGKRVLISDPARFDGVAVVGVDEHVWRHTRKGDKYVTVIIDLTPIRDGPGPARLLDMVEGRSKAAFKTWLADRPQAWRDAVEVVAMDGFTGFKTAAAEELPDAVAVMDSFHFVRLGGDALDRCRRRVQQDCTATAAWPATRCTGPGGPCTPGTTSSPTGNESAWSCCSAPTTTSRSKRPGASTSG
;
A
#
# COMPACT_ATOMS: atom_id res chain seq x y z
N MET A 1 -13.88 -24.48 23.71
CA MET A 1 -14.44 -23.10 23.71
C MET A 1 -14.27 -22.58 25.12
N PRO A 2 -13.56 -21.46 25.36
CA PRO A 2 -13.61 -20.83 26.68
C PRO A 2 -15.04 -20.33 26.89
N ASP A 3 -15.65 -20.68 28.03
CA ASP A 3 -17.00 -20.26 28.38
C ASP A 3 -17.15 -18.74 28.23
N ALA A 4 -18.00 -18.31 27.30
CA ALA A 4 -18.34 -16.91 27.07
C ALA A 4 -19.22 -16.41 28.23
N THR A 5 -18.60 -16.18 29.39
CA THR A 5 -19.26 -15.63 30.56
C THR A 5 -19.17 -14.11 30.48
N PHE A 6 -20.32 -13.42 30.57
CA PHE A 6 -20.34 -11.96 30.65
C PHE A 6 -19.56 -11.49 31.89
N ALA A 7 -18.55 -10.65 31.70
CA ALA A 7 -17.83 -9.98 32.78
C ALA A 7 -18.55 -8.68 33.17
N ARG A 8 -18.25 -8.17 34.36
CA ARG A 8 -18.71 -6.82 34.76
C ARG A 8 -18.15 -5.78 33.77
N PRO A 9 -18.92 -4.74 33.41
CA PRO A 9 -18.39 -3.65 32.61
C PRO A 9 -17.16 -3.04 33.29
N ASP A 10 -16.02 -3.09 32.61
CA ASP A 10 -14.80 -2.44 33.03
C ASP A 10 -14.28 -1.56 31.92
N LEU A 11 -14.14 -0.27 32.23
CA LEU A 11 -13.74 0.72 31.25
C LEU A 11 -12.27 0.56 30.89
N ALA A 12 -11.41 0.10 31.81
CA ALA A 12 -10.00 -0.10 31.54
C ALA A 12 -9.78 -1.23 30.52
N THR A 13 -10.41 -2.39 30.70
CA THR A 13 -10.40 -3.50 29.75
C THR A 13 -11.09 -3.13 28.43
N PHE A 14 -12.25 -2.47 28.47
CA PHE A 14 -12.96 -2.05 27.24
C PHE A 14 -12.12 -1.12 26.36
N THR A 15 -11.36 -0.22 26.98
CA THR A 15 -10.46 0.72 26.30
C THR A 15 -9.02 0.21 26.18
N ARG A 16 -8.76 -1.04 26.60
CA ARG A 16 -7.44 -1.69 26.57
C ARG A 16 -6.32 -0.88 27.22
N LEU A 17 -6.66 -0.08 28.23
CA LEU A 17 -5.72 0.78 28.94
C LEU A 17 -4.87 0.00 29.95
N ASP A 18 -5.36 -1.16 30.38
CA ASP A 18 -4.63 -2.15 31.16
C ASP A 18 -3.37 -2.65 30.42
N GLU A 19 -3.46 -2.90 29.11
CA GLU A 19 -2.31 -3.25 28.26
C GLU A 19 -1.25 -2.13 28.22
N LEU A 20 -1.66 -0.87 28.44
CA LEU A 20 -0.79 0.29 28.51
C LEU A 20 -0.23 0.56 29.91
N GLY A 21 -0.54 -0.28 30.90
CA GLY A 21 -0.14 -0.09 32.29
C GLY A 21 -0.91 1.04 32.98
N LEU A 22 -2.13 1.32 32.52
CA LEU A 22 -2.99 2.38 33.04
C LEU A 22 -4.29 1.81 33.60
N VAL A 23 -4.76 2.40 34.69
CA VAL A 23 -6.09 2.16 35.24
C VAL A 23 -6.94 3.40 35.08
N VAL A 24 -8.20 3.22 34.66
CA VAL A 24 -9.16 4.32 34.55
C VAL A 24 -9.77 4.60 35.92
N THR A 25 -9.72 5.86 36.33
CA THR A 25 -10.23 6.34 37.61
C THR A 25 -11.48 7.22 37.47
N GLY A 26 -11.81 7.61 36.24
CA GLY A 26 -13.01 8.36 35.92
C GLY A 26 -13.09 8.68 34.44
N GLN A 27 -14.27 9.12 34.01
CA GLN A 27 -14.53 9.58 32.65
C GLN A 27 -15.27 10.90 32.66
N ARG A 28 -14.99 11.75 31.67
CA ARG A 28 -15.78 12.94 31.34
C ARG A 28 -16.17 12.84 29.88
N LEU A 29 -17.47 12.71 29.63
CA LEU A 29 -18.03 12.63 28.28
C LEU A 29 -18.64 13.99 27.91
N GLU A 30 -18.19 14.53 26.80
CA GLU A 30 -18.68 15.77 26.20
C GLU A 30 -19.25 15.44 24.81
N PRO A 31 -20.14 16.26 24.23
CA PRO A 31 -20.76 15.97 22.95
C PRO A 31 -19.77 15.63 21.83
N ASN A 32 -18.61 16.30 21.81
CA ASN A 32 -17.58 16.19 20.78
C ASN A 32 -16.28 15.48 21.21
N ARG A 33 -16.12 15.07 22.47
CA ARG A 33 -14.91 14.38 22.94
C ARG A 33 -15.15 13.58 24.23
N ALA A 34 -14.25 12.65 24.52
CA ALA A 34 -14.17 11.94 25.80
C ALA A 34 -12.81 12.21 26.46
N VAL A 35 -12.81 12.35 27.78
CA VAL A 35 -11.58 12.40 28.59
C VAL A 35 -11.61 11.27 29.60
N LEU A 36 -10.58 10.44 29.60
CA LEU A 36 -10.40 9.34 30.55
C LEU A 36 -9.33 9.73 31.57
N ALA A 37 -9.72 9.89 32.82
CA ALA A 37 -8.80 10.18 33.91
C ALA A 37 -8.10 8.87 34.31
N CYS A 38 -6.79 8.80 34.12
CA CYS A 38 -6.01 7.57 34.28
C CYS A 38 -4.95 7.72 35.36
N ARG A 39 -4.54 6.60 35.96
CA ARG A 39 -3.33 6.48 36.79
C ARG A 39 -2.45 5.36 36.28
N VAL A 40 -1.15 5.47 36.52
CA VAL A 40 -0.19 4.39 36.23
C VAL A 40 -0.38 3.28 37.27
N ILE A 41 -0.46 2.02 36.81
CA ILE A 41 -0.65 0.86 37.69
C ILE A 41 0.60 0.61 38.54
N ASP A 42 1.77 0.71 37.92
CA ASP A 42 3.05 0.55 38.62
C ASP A 42 3.40 1.82 39.40
N ASP A 43 3.64 1.66 40.70
CA ASP A 43 4.04 2.78 41.56
C ASP A 43 5.49 3.23 41.30
N ASP A 44 6.38 2.41 40.73
CA ASP A 44 7.78 2.77 40.38
C ASP A 44 8.52 3.49 41.55
N ARG A 45 8.41 2.94 42.77
CA ARG A 45 8.87 3.61 44.01
C ARG A 45 10.36 3.51 44.28
N TRP A 46 11.12 2.76 43.50
CA TRP A 46 12.51 2.44 43.83
C TRP A 46 13.51 3.26 43.03
N CYS A 47 14.49 3.87 43.71
CA CYS A 47 15.49 4.68 43.05
C CYS A 47 16.45 3.82 42.22
N ARG A 48 16.47 4.02 40.90
CA ARG A 48 17.39 3.33 39.96
C ARG A 48 18.89 3.62 40.19
N HIS A 49 19.24 4.55 41.08
CA HIS A 49 20.62 4.91 41.38
C HIS A 49 21.16 4.28 42.67
N CYS A 50 20.40 4.33 43.77
CA CYS A 50 20.86 3.87 45.09
C CYS A 50 19.98 2.80 45.73
N GLY A 51 18.88 2.39 45.09
CA GLY A 51 17.98 1.34 45.58
C GLY A 51 17.05 1.76 46.73
N CYS A 52 17.21 2.95 47.34
CA CYS A 52 16.30 3.41 48.39
C CYS A 52 14.89 3.76 47.85
N GLU A 53 13.87 3.62 48.70
CA GLU A 53 12.48 3.97 48.36
C GLU A 53 12.33 5.49 48.18
N GLY A 54 11.46 5.87 47.24
CA GLY A 54 11.05 7.24 46.98
C GLY A 54 9.79 7.61 47.75
N ALA A 55 9.83 8.76 48.44
CA ALA A 55 8.63 9.38 48.98
C ALA A 55 7.86 10.12 47.87
N PRO A 56 6.51 9.97 47.77
CA PRO A 56 5.70 10.78 46.87
C PRO A 56 5.89 12.27 47.16
N ARG A 57 6.23 13.05 46.13
CA ARG A 57 6.44 14.50 46.24
C ARG A 57 5.19 15.26 45.81
N ASP A 58 4.75 15.01 44.59
CA ASP A 58 3.61 15.65 43.93
C ASP A 58 3.21 14.83 42.69
N SER A 59 2.20 15.28 41.96
CA SER A 59 1.75 14.64 40.72
C SER A 59 1.64 15.66 39.60
N VAL A 60 1.79 15.18 38.36
CA VAL A 60 1.56 15.96 37.15
C VAL A 60 0.59 15.21 36.24
N VAL A 61 -0.24 15.94 35.52
CA VAL A 61 -1.13 15.34 34.51
C VAL A 61 -0.46 15.42 33.15
N ARG A 62 -0.41 14.29 32.44
CA ARG A 62 0.01 14.20 31.04
C ARG A 62 -1.19 13.86 30.19
N GLU A 63 -1.49 14.71 29.22
CA GLU A 63 -2.53 14.45 28.23
C GLU A 63 -1.96 13.69 27.03
N LEU A 64 -2.65 12.62 26.62
CA LEU A 64 -2.33 11.82 25.46
C LEU A 64 -3.56 11.66 24.58
N ALA A 65 -3.43 11.91 23.28
CA ALA A 65 -4.42 11.48 22.31
C ALA A 65 -4.49 9.95 22.27
N HIS A 66 -5.70 9.42 22.31
CA HIS A 66 -5.99 7.99 22.30
C HIS A 66 -6.82 7.61 21.08
N GLU A 67 -6.93 6.31 20.82
CA GLU A 67 -7.80 5.85 19.75
C GLU A 67 -9.25 6.30 20.01
N PRO A 68 -9.98 6.73 18.96
CA PRO A 68 -11.33 7.21 19.11
C PRO A 68 -12.31 6.04 19.26
N PHE A 69 -13.22 6.13 20.24
CA PHE A 69 -14.28 5.15 20.43
C PHE A 69 -15.56 5.63 19.72
N GLY A 70 -15.97 4.91 18.68
CA GLY A 70 -17.12 5.30 17.85
C GLY A 70 -16.93 6.67 17.19
N TRP A 71 -15.71 6.97 16.73
CA TRP A 71 -15.31 8.27 16.17
C TRP A 71 -15.37 9.46 17.14
N ARG A 72 -15.65 9.22 18.42
CA ARG A 72 -15.51 10.25 19.45
C ARG A 72 -14.03 10.40 19.81
N PRO A 73 -13.40 11.57 19.57
CA PRO A 73 -12.03 11.80 19.99
C PRO A 73 -11.86 11.58 21.48
N THR A 74 -10.81 10.86 21.86
CA THR A 74 -10.59 10.44 23.25
C THR A 74 -9.20 10.87 23.72
N THR A 75 -9.15 11.56 24.86
CA THR A 75 -7.90 12.01 25.50
C THR A 75 -7.71 11.28 26.83
N LEU A 76 -6.52 10.75 27.07
CA LEU A 76 -6.12 10.23 28.38
C LEU A 76 -5.53 11.36 29.21
N ALA A 77 -6.11 11.67 30.36
CA ALA A 77 -5.52 12.53 31.37
C ALA A 77 -4.80 11.66 32.40
N VAL A 78 -3.53 11.34 32.12
CA VAL A 78 -2.73 10.41 32.95
C VAL A 78 -2.10 11.17 34.11
N THR A 79 -2.51 10.86 35.34
CA THR A 79 -1.88 11.36 36.55
C THR A 79 -0.60 10.56 36.81
N ILE A 80 0.54 11.25 36.78
CA ILE A 80 1.87 10.69 36.95
C ILE A 80 2.45 11.22 38.26
N ARG A 81 2.74 10.32 39.20
CA ARG A 81 3.41 10.66 40.45
C ARG A 81 4.88 10.96 40.22
N ARG A 82 5.41 11.90 40.99
CA ARG A 82 6.85 12.16 41.09
C ARG A 82 7.34 11.77 42.48
N TYR A 83 8.47 11.09 42.51
CA TYR A 83 9.10 10.61 43.74
C TYR A 83 10.38 11.38 44.02
N ARG A 84 10.71 11.53 45.30
CA ARG A 84 12.02 11.99 45.78
C ARG A 84 12.65 10.85 46.58
N CYS A 85 13.85 10.44 46.21
CA CYS A 85 14.59 9.38 46.91
C CYS A 85 14.86 9.80 48.35
N THR A 86 14.61 8.91 49.31
CA THR A 86 14.91 9.13 50.73
C THR A 86 16.40 9.06 51.06
N GLY A 87 17.20 8.34 50.26
CA GLY A 87 18.65 8.23 50.43
C GLY A 87 19.43 9.33 49.71
N CYS A 88 19.36 9.40 48.37
CA CYS A 88 20.19 10.31 47.57
C CYS A 88 19.49 11.59 47.11
N GLY A 89 18.22 11.81 47.47
CA GLY A 89 17.47 13.01 47.11
C GLY A 89 17.05 13.14 45.64
N ARG A 90 17.44 12.20 44.76
CA ARG A 90 17.11 12.23 43.33
C ARG A 90 15.60 12.16 43.09
N VAL A 91 15.12 12.89 42.07
CA VAL A 91 13.70 12.95 41.71
C VAL A 91 13.45 12.24 40.38
N TRP A 92 12.37 11.45 40.31
CA TRP A 92 11.92 10.82 39.06
C TRP A 92 10.39 10.84 38.98
N ARG A 93 9.86 10.48 37.80
CA ARG A 93 8.43 10.32 37.54
C ARG A 93 8.15 8.85 37.31
N GLN A 94 6.93 8.39 37.61
CA GLN A 94 6.50 7.04 37.23
C GLN A 94 6.75 6.77 35.75
N ASP A 95 7.20 5.56 35.46
CA ASP A 95 7.42 5.09 34.10
C ASP A 95 6.09 4.96 33.31
N THR A 96 5.92 5.78 32.27
CA THR A 96 4.77 5.70 31.36
C THR A 96 5.14 5.15 29.99
N THR A 97 6.30 4.51 29.82
CA THR A 97 6.81 4.07 28.50
C THR A 97 5.92 3.01 27.85
N LYS A 98 5.18 2.22 28.64
CA LYS A 98 4.12 1.32 28.14
C LYS A 98 2.98 2.09 27.47
N ALA A 99 2.55 3.21 28.04
CA ALA A 99 1.48 4.04 27.48
C ALA A 99 1.94 4.92 26.31
N ALA A 100 3.11 5.58 26.43
CA ALA A 100 3.65 6.48 25.41
C ALA A 100 5.14 6.76 25.61
N GLN A 101 5.88 6.90 24.50
CA GLN A 101 7.28 7.33 24.53
C GLN A 101 7.44 8.71 25.19
N PRO A 102 8.62 9.06 25.74
CA PRO A 102 8.88 10.39 26.27
C PRO A 102 8.53 11.49 25.25
N ARG A 103 7.87 12.56 25.71
CA ARG A 103 7.40 13.71 24.89
C ARG A 103 6.37 13.40 23.80
N ALA A 104 6.01 12.13 23.57
CA ALA A 104 4.96 11.78 22.62
C ALA A 104 3.60 12.37 23.04
N ARG A 105 2.83 12.83 22.05
CA ARG A 105 1.47 13.35 22.23
C ARG A 105 0.40 12.27 22.07
N LEU A 106 0.74 11.16 21.42
CA LEU A 106 -0.15 10.03 21.16
C LEU A 106 0.22 8.87 22.09
N SER A 107 -0.79 8.15 22.56
CA SER A 107 -0.61 6.84 23.19
C SER A 107 -0.17 5.78 22.16
N ARG A 108 0.43 4.68 22.60
CA ARG A 108 0.80 3.57 21.71
C ARG A 108 -0.40 2.98 20.98
N ALA A 109 -1.55 2.90 21.65
CA ALA A 109 -2.80 2.47 21.02
C ALA A 109 -3.24 3.44 19.91
N ALA A 110 -3.17 4.77 20.14
CA ALA A 110 -3.46 5.75 19.10
C ALA A 110 -2.53 5.63 17.89
N LEU A 111 -1.24 5.35 18.10
CA LEU A 111 -0.29 5.12 17.00
C LEU A 111 -0.66 3.88 16.18
N ARG A 112 -0.96 2.77 16.84
CA ARG A 112 -1.41 1.54 16.18
C ARG A 112 -2.69 1.78 15.40
N TRP A 113 -3.68 2.40 16.03
CA TRP A 113 -4.94 2.77 15.38
C TRP A 113 -4.71 3.66 14.16
N ALA A 114 -3.88 4.69 14.28
CA ALA A 114 -3.59 5.63 13.20
C ALA A 114 -2.91 4.93 12.01
N LEU A 115 -2.01 4.00 12.27
CA LEU A 115 -1.36 3.20 11.22
C LEU A 115 -2.38 2.29 10.51
N THR A 116 -3.24 1.60 11.26
CA THR A 116 -4.33 0.78 10.69
C THR A 116 -5.33 1.63 9.90
N ALA A 117 -5.71 2.80 10.42
CA ALA A 117 -6.57 3.76 9.77
C ALA A 117 -6.01 4.18 8.39
N LEU A 118 -4.71 4.43 8.31
CA LEU A 118 -4.05 4.81 7.06
C LEU A 118 -3.94 3.62 6.09
N VAL A 119 -3.38 2.50 6.55
CA VAL A 119 -2.96 1.39 5.68
C VAL A 119 -4.12 0.47 5.29
N VAL A 120 -5.01 0.17 6.24
CA VAL A 120 -6.10 -0.80 6.06
C VAL A 120 -7.41 -0.10 5.71
N GLN A 121 -7.70 1.04 6.34
CA GLN A 121 -8.96 1.76 6.13
C GLN A 121 -8.84 2.89 5.08
N HIS A 122 -7.64 3.12 4.55
CA HIS A 122 -7.35 4.13 3.53
C HIS A 122 -7.80 5.56 3.91
N LEU A 123 -7.77 5.89 5.20
CA LEU A 123 -8.05 7.23 5.68
C LEU A 123 -6.89 8.17 5.36
N THR A 124 -7.20 9.43 5.10
CA THR A 124 -6.16 10.46 4.92
C THR A 124 -5.55 10.83 6.27
N VAL A 125 -4.30 11.31 6.26
CA VAL A 125 -3.65 11.84 7.48
C VAL A 125 -4.46 12.98 8.10
N ALA A 126 -5.14 13.78 7.29
CA ALA A 126 -6.04 14.82 7.77
C ALA A 126 -7.22 14.24 8.57
N ARG A 127 -7.83 13.15 8.08
CA ARG A 127 -8.92 12.46 8.79
C ARG A 127 -8.44 11.79 10.07
N VAL A 128 -7.23 11.23 10.07
CA VAL A 128 -6.58 10.67 11.27
C VAL A 128 -6.33 11.77 12.31
N ALA A 129 -5.79 12.91 11.89
CA ALA A 129 -5.52 14.05 12.77
C ALA A 129 -6.80 14.61 13.42
N GLU A 130 -7.88 14.72 12.64
CA GLU A 130 -9.21 15.10 13.13
C GLU A 130 -9.73 14.12 14.18
N ALA A 131 -9.70 12.81 13.88
CA ALA A 131 -10.20 11.77 14.77
C ALA A 131 -9.44 11.71 16.11
N LEU A 132 -8.13 11.99 16.08
CA LEU A 132 -7.28 12.04 17.28
C LEU A 132 -7.26 13.43 17.95
N THR A 133 -7.87 14.44 17.34
CA THR A 133 -7.82 15.85 17.78
C THR A 133 -6.38 16.34 18.01
N VAL A 134 -5.51 16.11 17.02
CA VAL A 134 -4.13 16.59 17.01
C VAL A 134 -3.85 17.42 15.76
N ALA A 135 -2.77 18.22 15.80
CA ALA A 135 -2.32 18.92 14.61
C ALA A 135 -1.90 17.93 13.52
N TRP A 136 -2.14 18.29 12.25
CA TRP A 136 -1.82 17.45 11.10
C TRP A 136 -0.35 16.96 11.12
N ASN A 137 0.60 17.87 11.37
CA ASN A 137 2.03 17.52 11.44
C ASN A 137 2.32 16.50 12.56
N THR A 138 1.64 16.62 13.70
CA THR A 138 1.79 15.67 14.82
C THR A 138 1.31 14.28 14.45
N ALA A 139 0.18 14.15 13.75
CA ALA A 139 -0.29 12.87 13.23
C ALA A 139 0.66 12.32 12.17
N ASN A 140 1.04 13.15 11.19
CA ASN A 140 1.92 12.76 10.09
C ASN A 140 3.27 12.21 10.60
N ASP A 141 3.97 12.97 11.43
CA ASP A 141 5.29 12.58 11.92
C ASP A 141 5.23 11.30 12.76
N ALA A 142 4.18 11.18 13.58
CA ALA A 142 3.98 10.03 14.44
C ALA A 142 3.64 8.75 13.65
N VAL A 143 2.77 8.85 12.64
CA VAL A 143 2.41 7.73 11.76
C VAL A 143 3.59 7.32 10.89
N LEU A 144 4.35 8.26 10.33
CA LEU A 144 5.55 7.95 9.55
C LEU A 144 6.62 7.27 10.40
N ALA A 145 6.86 7.75 11.62
CA ALA A 145 7.82 7.14 12.54
C ALA A 145 7.39 5.72 12.94
N GLU A 146 6.11 5.51 13.26
CA GLU A 146 5.58 4.19 13.62
C GLU A 146 5.55 3.24 12.43
N GLY A 147 5.17 3.72 11.24
CA GLY A 147 5.20 2.96 10.00
C GLY A 147 6.62 2.50 9.66
N LYS A 148 7.63 3.38 9.80
CA LYS A 148 9.04 2.98 9.67
C LYS A 148 9.40 1.89 10.67
N ARG A 149 9.08 2.09 11.96
CA ARG A 149 9.43 1.15 13.03
C ARG A 149 8.82 -0.24 12.83
N VAL A 150 7.56 -0.33 12.38
CA VAL A 150 6.81 -1.58 12.30
C VAL A 150 6.94 -2.26 10.94
N LEU A 151 6.96 -1.49 9.84
CA LEU A 151 6.87 -2.04 8.49
C LEU A 151 8.22 -2.07 7.77
N ILE A 152 9.19 -1.23 8.17
CA ILE A 152 10.44 -1.02 7.41
C ILE A 152 11.67 -1.42 8.21
N SER A 153 11.72 -1.11 9.50
CA SER A 153 12.92 -1.26 10.33
C SER A 153 13.19 -2.69 10.79
N ASP A 154 12.24 -3.62 10.63
CA ASP A 154 12.45 -5.02 11.00
C ASP A 154 13.28 -5.76 9.93
N PRO A 155 14.52 -6.18 10.23
CA PRO A 155 15.35 -6.90 9.28
C PRO A 155 14.76 -8.25 8.89
N ALA A 156 13.91 -8.85 9.72
CA ALA A 156 13.27 -10.14 9.44
C ALA A 156 12.37 -10.11 8.19
N ARG A 157 12.04 -8.91 7.67
CA ARG A 157 11.34 -8.75 6.38
C ARG A 157 12.10 -9.38 5.19
N PHE A 158 13.41 -9.59 5.34
CA PHE A 158 14.28 -10.20 4.34
C PHE A 158 14.39 -11.71 4.47
N ASP A 159 13.82 -12.31 5.52
CA ASP A 159 13.96 -13.73 5.80
C ASP A 159 13.23 -14.57 4.76
N GLY A 160 13.94 -15.59 4.25
CA GLY A 160 13.41 -16.55 3.28
C GLY A 160 13.16 -15.98 1.88
N VAL A 161 13.73 -14.83 1.53
CA VAL A 161 13.59 -14.25 0.18
C VAL A 161 14.51 -14.99 -0.78
N ALA A 162 13.93 -15.62 -1.80
CA ALA A 162 14.64 -16.28 -2.91
C ALA A 162 14.23 -15.72 -4.29
N VAL A 163 13.06 -15.10 -4.40
CA VAL A 163 12.58 -14.44 -5.64
C VAL A 163 12.31 -12.97 -5.40
N VAL A 164 13.06 -12.10 -6.08
CA VAL A 164 12.91 -10.65 -5.99
C VAL A 164 12.23 -10.11 -7.25
N GLY A 165 11.13 -9.40 -7.09
CA GLY A 165 10.53 -8.54 -8.11
C GLY A 165 11.02 -7.11 -7.97
N VAL A 166 11.39 -6.48 -9.09
CA VAL A 166 11.74 -5.06 -9.15
C VAL A 166 10.93 -4.36 -10.24
N ASP A 167 10.27 -3.27 -9.87
CA ASP A 167 9.44 -2.48 -10.78
C ASP A 167 9.65 -0.97 -10.59
N GLU A 168 9.31 -0.18 -11.61
CA GLU A 168 9.32 1.28 -11.57
C GLU A 168 7.91 1.81 -11.35
N HIS A 169 7.70 2.55 -10.26
CA HIS A 169 6.46 3.28 -10.05
C HIS A 169 6.66 4.78 -10.20
N VAL A 170 5.88 5.40 -11.08
CA VAL A 170 5.87 6.87 -11.23
C VAL A 170 5.01 7.46 -10.12
N TRP A 171 5.67 8.09 -9.16
CA TRP A 171 5.03 8.79 -8.07
C TRP A 171 4.88 10.29 -8.40
N ARG A 172 3.64 10.74 -8.63
CA ARG A 172 3.32 12.15 -8.92
C ARG A 172 2.51 12.76 -7.78
N HIS A 173 3.12 13.68 -7.03
CA HIS A 173 2.40 14.54 -6.08
C HIS A 173 2.12 15.95 -6.63
N THR A 174 2.81 16.39 -7.68
CA THR A 174 2.66 17.71 -8.30
C THR A 174 2.54 17.61 -9.82
N ARG A 175 2.00 18.65 -10.45
CA ARG A 175 1.81 18.74 -11.91
C ARG A 175 3.11 18.66 -12.73
N LYS A 176 4.28 18.78 -12.07
CA LYS A 176 5.63 18.66 -12.63
C LYS A 176 6.51 17.82 -11.70
N GLY A 177 7.46 17.09 -12.30
CA GLY A 177 8.45 16.26 -11.59
C GLY A 177 8.01 14.81 -11.51
N ASP A 178 8.50 13.98 -12.42
CA ASP A 178 8.37 12.53 -12.28
C ASP A 178 9.34 12.08 -11.19
N LYS A 179 8.81 11.77 -10.00
CA LYS A 179 9.57 11.04 -8.99
C LYS A 179 9.32 9.57 -9.21
N TYR A 180 10.29 8.88 -9.79
CA TYR A 180 10.24 7.43 -9.87
C TYR A 180 10.64 6.84 -8.53
N VAL A 181 9.97 5.77 -8.17
CA VAL A 181 10.30 4.94 -7.01
C VAL A 181 10.56 3.54 -7.53
N THR A 182 11.70 2.96 -7.13
CA THR A 182 12.01 1.56 -7.37
C THR A 182 11.28 0.74 -6.31
N VAL A 183 10.32 -0.06 -6.73
CA VAL A 183 9.54 -0.94 -5.86
C VAL A 183 10.20 -2.30 -5.86
N ILE A 184 10.53 -2.81 -4.67
CA ILE A 184 11.21 -4.08 -4.51
C ILE A 184 10.31 -4.99 -3.68
N ILE A 185 9.99 -6.15 -4.24
CA ILE A 185 8.95 -7.04 -3.76
C ILE A 185 9.53 -8.44 -3.65
N ASP A 186 9.18 -9.15 -2.59
CA ASP A 186 9.41 -10.57 -2.47
C ASP A 186 8.26 -11.34 -3.11
N LEU A 187 8.61 -12.15 -4.11
CA LEU A 187 7.71 -13.01 -4.86
C LEU A 187 7.84 -14.48 -4.44
N THR A 188 8.70 -14.79 -3.47
CA THR A 188 8.92 -16.16 -2.97
C THR A 188 7.61 -16.83 -2.52
N PRO A 189 6.71 -16.16 -1.78
CA PRO A 189 5.45 -16.78 -1.37
C PRO A 189 4.52 -17.13 -2.54
N ILE A 190 4.64 -16.44 -3.68
CA ILE A 190 3.88 -16.72 -4.92
C ILE A 190 4.50 -17.91 -5.67
N ARG A 191 5.84 -18.00 -5.67
CA ARG A 191 6.54 -19.16 -6.26
C ARG A 191 6.23 -20.44 -5.48
N ASP A 192 6.32 -20.38 -4.16
CA ASP A 192 6.24 -21.55 -3.28
C ASP A 192 4.78 -21.94 -2.94
N GLY A 193 3.80 -21.07 -3.20
CA GLY A 193 2.39 -21.33 -2.93
C GLY A 193 1.45 -20.16 -3.28
N PRO A 194 0.20 -20.17 -2.78
CA PRO A 194 -0.77 -19.09 -3.01
C PRO A 194 -0.56 -17.89 -2.05
N GLY A 195 0.65 -17.68 -1.54
CA GLY A 195 0.94 -16.60 -0.59
C GLY A 195 0.93 -15.22 -1.27
N PRO A 196 0.67 -14.14 -0.52
CA PRO A 196 0.75 -12.79 -1.06
C PRO A 196 2.20 -12.38 -1.32
N ALA A 197 2.43 -11.57 -2.34
CA ALA A 197 3.70 -10.85 -2.49
C ALA A 197 3.95 -9.97 -1.26
N ARG A 198 5.20 -9.86 -0.82
CA ARG A 198 5.59 -9.03 0.33
C ARG A 198 6.40 -7.83 -0.14
N LEU A 199 6.00 -6.62 0.22
CA LEU A 199 6.80 -5.43 -0.09
C LEU A 199 8.09 -5.45 0.74
N LEU A 200 9.25 -5.45 0.09
CA LEU A 200 10.54 -5.35 0.77
C LEU A 200 10.96 -3.90 0.95
N ASP A 201 10.85 -3.08 -0.11
CA ASP A 201 11.22 -1.67 -0.03
C ASP A 201 10.64 -0.80 -1.17
N MET A 202 10.66 0.52 -0.93
CA MET A 202 10.32 1.55 -1.90
C MET A 202 11.42 2.61 -1.88
N VAL A 203 12.36 2.53 -2.84
CA VAL A 203 13.56 3.39 -2.87
C VAL A 203 13.34 4.55 -3.83
N GLU A 204 13.61 5.78 -3.38
CA GLU A 204 13.50 6.97 -4.24
C GLU A 204 14.54 6.91 -5.37
N GLY A 205 14.10 7.14 -6.60
CA GLY A 205 14.96 7.26 -7.77
C GLY A 205 14.71 6.20 -8.85
N ARG A 206 14.95 6.62 -10.09
CA ARG A 206 15.02 5.77 -11.29
C ARG A 206 16.46 5.51 -11.65
N SER A 207 17.12 4.56 -11.00
CA SER A 207 18.48 4.25 -11.43
C SER A 207 18.92 2.84 -11.08
N LYS A 208 19.71 2.28 -12.00
CA LYS A 208 20.65 1.19 -11.72
C LYS A 208 21.33 1.41 -10.37
N ALA A 209 21.75 2.65 -10.08
CA ALA A 209 22.41 3.01 -8.82
C ALA A 209 21.52 2.78 -7.58
N ALA A 210 20.25 3.17 -7.61
CA ALA A 210 19.34 2.97 -6.48
C ALA A 210 19.16 1.48 -6.15
N PHE A 211 18.88 0.66 -7.16
CA PHE A 211 18.73 -0.79 -6.97
C PHE A 211 20.05 -1.46 -6.59
N LYS A 212 21.16 -1.08 -7.24
CA LYS A 212 22.50 -1.58 -6.94
C LYS A 212 22.91 -1.28 -5.50
N THR A 213 22.79 -0.02 -5.06
CA THR A 213 23.11 0.37 -3.68
C THR A 213 22.24 -0.39 -2.69
N TRP A 214 20.94 -0.51 -2.97
CA TRP A 214 20.04 -1.26 -2.11
C TRP A 214 20.44 -2.73 -1.95
N LEU A 215 20.84 -3.39 -3.05
CA LEU A 215 21.38 -4.76 -3.04
C LEU A 215 22.70 -4.84 -2.27
N ALA A 216 23.63 -3.92 -2.52
CA ALA A 216 24.94 -3.88 -1.88
C ALA A 216 24.85 -3.68 -0.35
N ASP A 217 23.81 -2.99 0.13
CA ASP A 217 23.53 -2.83 1.56
C ASP A 217 23.01 -4.11 2.23
N ARG A 218 22.76 -5.20 1.48
CA ARG A 218 22.31 -6.48 2.03
C ARG A 218 23.49 -7.40 2.36
N PRO A 219 23.40 -8.21 3.42
CA PRO A 219 24.41 -9.22 3.73
C PRO A 219 24.71 -10.11 2.52
N GLN A 220 25.97 -10.49 2.32
CA GLN A 220 26.38 -11.37 1.21
C GLN A 220 25.58 -12.67 1.20
N ALA A 221 25.43 -13.33 2.35
CA ALA A 221 24.65 -14.57 2.47
C ALA A 221 23.18 -14.42 2.03
N TRP A 222 22.60 -13.22 2.17
CA TRP A 222 21.25 -12.97 1.66
C TRP A 222 21.25 -12.84 0.13
N ARG A 223 22.23 -12.12 -0.43
CA ARG A 223 22.39 -11.97 -1.89
C ARG A 223 22.61 -13.32 -2.56
N ASP A 224 23.43 -14.18 -1.97
CA ASP A 224 23.73 -15.53 -2.48
C ASP A 224 22.51 -16.46 -2.43
N ALA A 225 21.52 -16.17 -1.58
CA ALA A 225 20.27 -16.94 -1.47
C ALA A 225 19.20 -16.51 -2.48
N VAL A 226 19.37 -15.38 -3.17
CA VAL A 226 18.44 -14.93 -4.21
C VAL A 226 18.68 -15.75 -5.48
N GLU A 227 17.66 -16.49 -5.90
CA GLU A 227 17.71 -17.40 -7.05
C GLU A 227 17.18 -16.74 -8.34
N VAL A 228 16.19 -15.85 -8.20
CA VAL A 228 15.47 -15.27 -9.35
C VAL A 228 15.22 -13.78 -9.12
N VAL A 229 15.47 -12.97 -10.16
CA VAL A 229 15.10 -11.56 -10.19
C VAL A 229 14.14 -11.30 -11.34
N ALA A 230 12.87 -11.05 -11.02
CA ALA A 230 11.87 -10.60 -11.97
C ALA A 230 11.94 -9.08 -12.13
N MET A 231 12.09 -8.61 -13.36
CA MET A 231 12.27 -7.19 -13.66
C MET A 231 11.51 -6.77 -14.92
N ASP A 232 11.16 -5.49 -15.00
CA ASP A 232 10.79 -4.87 -16.28
C ASP A 232 11.98 -4.92 -17.26
N GLY A 233 11.72 -4.77 -18.56
CA GLY A 233 12.71 -4.71 -19.63
C GLY A 233 13.68 -3.51 -19.57
N PHE A 234 13.72 -2.78 -18.45
CA PHE A 234 14.68 -1.73 -18.19
C PHE A 234 16.10 -2.30 -18.01
N THR A 235 17.01 -1.93 -18.91
CA THR A 235 18.39 -2.43 -18.97
C THR A 235 19.21 -2.12 -17.71
N GLY A 236 18.84 -1.08 -16.96
CA GLY A 236 19.51 -0.70 -15.71
C GLY A 236 19.38 -1.77 -14.62
N PHE A 237 18.21 -2.40 -14.48
CA PHE A 237 18.01 -3.45 -13.47
C PHE A 237 18.76 -4.72 -13.83
N LYS A 238 18.76 -5.11 -15.11
CA LYS A 238 19.52 -6.28 -15.56
C LYS A 238 21.00 -6.15 -15.24
N THR A 239 21.57 -4.97 -15.47
CA THR A 239 22.98 -4.73 -15.16
C THR A 239 23.24 -4.75 -13.65
N ALA A 240 22.37 -4.15 -12.84
CA ALA A 240 22.51 -4.18 -11.38
C ALA A 240 22.39 -5.61 -10.81
N ALA A 241 21.42 -6.39 -11.29
CA ALA A 241 21.25 -7.79 -10.90
C ALA A 241 22.46 -8.63 -11.30
N ALA A 242 22.97 -8.49 -12.52
CA ALA A 242 24.16 -9.23 -12.96
C ALA A 242 25.43 -8.88 -12.17
N GLU A 243 25.55 -7.64 -11.67
CA GLU A 243 26.69 -7.19 -10.87
C GLU A 243 26.60 -7.64 -9.39
N GLU A 244 25.41 -7.58 -8.78
CA GLU A 244 25.23 -7.81 -7.34
C GLU A 244 24.67 -9.20 -6.98
N LEU A 245 24.05 -9.88 -7.95
CA LEU A 245 23.40 -11.20 -7.82
C LEU A 245 23.82 -12.09 -9.01
N PRO A 246 25.11 -12.42 -9.16
CA PRO A 246 25.64 -13.07 -10.37
C PRO A 246 25.04 -14.47 -10.62
N ASP A 247 24.64 -15.17 -9.55
CA ASP A 247 24.06 -16.51 -9.63
C ASP A 247 22.54 -16.50 -9.84
N ALA A 248 21.88 -15.34 -9.72
CA ALA A 248 20.44 -15.22 -9.86
C ALA A 248 20.01 -15.17 -11.33
N VAL A 249 18.93 -15.88 -11.65
CA VAL A 249 18.34 -15.87 -12.99
C VAL A 249 17.47 -14.61 -13.15
N ALA A 250 17.90 -13.71 -14.04
CA ALA A 250 17.10 -12.55 -14.43
C ALA A 250 15.97 -12.96 -15.39
N VAL A 251 14.73 -12.78 -14.97
CA VAL A 251 13.52 -13.08 -15.76
C VAL A 251 12.76 -11.80 -16.07
N MET A 252 12.13 -11.76 -17.24
CA MET A 252 11.25 -10.65 -17.60
C MET A 252 9.90 -10.82 -16.92
N ASP A 253 9.40 -9.76 -16.31
CA ASP A 253 8.09 -9.74 -15.68
C ASP A 253 6.96 -10.05 -16.69
N SER A 254 6.03 -10.91 -16.27
CA SER A 254 4.95 -11.42 -17.13
C SER A 254 3.96 -10.35 -17.55
N PHE A 255 3.67 -9.36 -16.70
CA PHE A 255 2.77 -8.27 -17.01
C PHE A 255 3.37 -7.40 -18.12
N HIS A 256 4.65 -7.06 -18.01
CA HIS A 256 5.35 -6.28 -19.02
C HIS A 256 5.43 -7.02 -20.36
N PHE A 257 5.68 -8.34 -20.34
CA PHE A 257 5.67 -9.16 -21.56
C PHE A 257 4.29 -9.19 -22.24
N VAL A 258 3.22 -9.45 -21.48
CA VAL A 258 1.85 -9.48 -22.01
C VAL A 258 1.44 -8.11 -22.55
N ARG A 259 1.81 -7.03 -21.86
CA ARG A 259 1.55 -5.66 -22.30
C ARG A 259 2.21 -5.37 -23.64
N LEU A 260 3.47 -5.75 -23.83
CA LEU A 260 4.17 -5.59 -25.11
C LEU A 260 3.44 -6.31 -26.26
N GLY A 261 2.96 -7.53 -26.00
CA GLY A 261 2.12 -8.28 -26.93
C GLY A 261 0.80 -7.55 -27.25
N GLY A 262 0.12 -7.05 -26.22
CA GLY A 262 -1.11 -6.25 -26.35
C GLY A 262 -0.91 -4.98 -27.17
N ASP A 263 0.17 -4.24 -26.94
CA ASP A 263 0.51 -3.02 -27.69
C ASP A 263 0.85 -3.32 -29.16
N ALA A 264 1.51 -4.46 -29.44
CA ALA A 264 1.77 -4.91 -30.80
C ALA A 264 0.46 -5.29 -31.51
N LEU A 265 -0.43 -6.01 -30.85
CA LEU A 265 -1.75 -6.36 -31.37
C LEU A 265 -2.60 -5.11 -31.64
N ASP A 266 -2.63 -4.14 -30.73
CA ASP A 266 -3.38 -2.91 -30.92
C ASP A 266 -2.84 -2.06 -32.08
N ARG A 267 -1.51 -1.98 -32.24
CA ARG A 267 -0.90 -1.32 -33.42
C ARG A 267 -1.30 -2.01 -34.73
N CYS A 268 -1.25 -3.35 -34.76
CA CYS A 268 -1.67 -4.11 -35.94
C CYS A 268 -3.15 -3.90 -36.25
N ARG A 269 -4.01 -3.99 -35.23
CA ARG A 269 -5.45 -3.74 -35.33
C ARG A 269 -5.73 -2.33 -35.87
N ARG A 270 -5.07 -1.30 -35.33
CA ARG A 270 -5.21 0.09 -35.81
C ARG A 270 -4.79 0.25 -37.26
N ARG A 271 -3.66 -0.34 -37.67
CA ARG A 271 -3.20 -0.31 -39.06
C ARG A 271 -4.21 -0.95 -40.00
N VAL A 272 -4.63 -2.20 -39.73
CA VAL A 272 -5.61 -2.91 -40.56
C VAL A 272 -6.93 -2.13 -40.64
N GLN A 273 -7.40 -1.58 -39.53
CA GLN A 273 -8.60 -0.75 -39.52
C GLN A 273 -8.45 0.50 -40.38
N GLN A 274 -7.31 1.19 -40.31
CA GLN A 274 -7.02 2.37 -41.13
C GLN A 274 -6.93 2.01 -42.61
N ASP A 275 -6.25 0.92 -42.96
CA ASP A 275 -6.13 0.45 -44.35
C ASP A 275 -7.53 0.12 -44.90
N CYS A 276 -8.32 -0.66 -44.16
CA CYS A 276 -9.68 -1.02 -44.58
C CYS A 276 -10.61 0.19 -44.71
N THR A 277 -10.54 1.16 -43.79
CA THR A 277 -11.37 2.38 -43.83
C THR A 277 -10.88 3.40 -44.85
N ALA A 278 -9.58 3.45 -45.16
CA ALA A 278 -9.02 4.26 -46.24
C ALA A 278 -9.37 3.67 -47.62
N THR A 279 -9.35 2.34 -47.77
CA THR A 279 -9.85 1.66 -48.99
C THR A 279 -11.38 1.68 -49.10
N ALA A 280 -12.09 1.84 -47.98
CA ALA A 280 -13.53 2.07 -47.95
C ALA A 280 -13.88 3.56 -47.96
N ALA A 281 -12.99 4.41 -48.48
CA ALA A 281 -13.42 5.69 -49.03
C ALA A 281 -14.37 5.39 -50.20
N TRP A 282 -15.65 5.23 -49.87
CA TRP A 282 -16.72 5.44 -50.83
C TRP A 282 -16.38 6.71 -51.60
N PRO A 283 -16.39 6.69 -52.95
CA PRO A 283 -16.19 7.91 -53.69
C PRO A 283 -17.20 8.90 -53.12
N ALA A 284 -16.70 9.94 -52.47
CA ALA A 284 -17.53 11.03 -52.03
C ALA A 284 -18.07 11.63 -53.32
N THR A 285 -19.26 11.20 -53.73
CA THR A 285 -20.05 11.88 -54.74
C THR A 285 -20.26 13.26 -54.18
N ARG A 286 -19.41 14.20 -54.60
CA ARG A 286 -19.55 15.60 -54.25
C ARG A 286 -20.81 16.04 -54.98
N CYS A 287 -21.95 16.02 -54.30
CA CYS A 287 -23.19 16.58 -54.80
C CYS A 287 -22.99 18.09 -54.96
N THR A 288 -22.60 18.53 -56.17
CA THR A 288 -22.65 19.94 -56.54
C THR A 288 -24.09 20.29 -56.88
N GLY A 289 -24.87 20.62 -55.84
CA GLY A 289 -26.16 21.30 -55.94
C GLY A 289 -27.33 20.49 -56.54
N PRO A 290 -28.58 20.97 -56.36
CA PRO A 290 -29.75 20.30 -56.92
C PRO A 290 -29.85 20.60 -58.43
N GLY A 291 -29.74 19.56 -59.28
CA GLY A 291 -30.25 19.60 -60.65
C GLY A 291 -29.30 19.41 -61.84
N GLY A 292 -28.06 18.95 -61.67
CA GLY A 292 -27.14 18.67 -62.79
C GLY A 292 -27.03 17.18 -63.18
N PRO A 293 -26.91 16.79 -64.47
CA PRO A 293 -26.70 15.40 -64.87
C PRO A 293 -25.32 14.88 -64.42
N CYS A 294 -25.28 13.65 -63.90
CA CYS A 294 -24.04 12.97 -63.52
C CYS A 294 -23.29 12.50 -64.78
N THR A 295 -22.08 13.02 -65.01
CA THR A 295 -21.13 12.43 -65.97
C THR A 295 -20.14 11.52 -65.23
N PRO A 296 -19.80 10.33 -65.76
CA PRO A 296 -18.79 9.47 -65.14
C PRO A 296 -17.41 10.10 -65.32
N GLY A 297 -16.72 10.39 -64.21
CA GLY A 297 -15.31 10.79 -64.24
C GLY A 297 -14.45 9.62 -64.71
N THR A 298 -13.57 9.88 -65.67
CA THR A 298 -12.60 8.94 -66.22
C THR A 298 -11.67 8.42 -65.12
N THR A 299 -11.69 7.11 -64.88
CA THR A 299 -10.73 6.42 -64.01
C THR A 299 -9.38 6.31 -64.70
N SER A 300 -8.35 6.96 -64.17
CA SER A 300 -6.96 6.59 -64.44
C SER A 300 -6.53 5.51 -63.45
N SER A 301 -6.42 4.29 -63.94
CA SER A 301 -5.75 3.20 -63.25
C SER A 301 -4.23 3.45 -63.19
N PRO A 302 -3.56 3.19 -62.06
CA PRO A 302 -2.18 2.74 -62.09
C PRO A 302 -2.17 1.21 -61.89
N THR A 303 -1.69 0.54 -62.93
CA THR A 303 -1.24 -0.86 -62.91
C THR A 303 -0.17 -1.10 -61.86
N GLY A 304 -0.22 -2.21 -61.12
CA GLY A 304 0.97 -2.74 -60.45
C GLY A 304 0.75 -3.61 -59.22
N ASN A 305 0.77 -4.93 -59.44
CA ASN A 305 0.96 -6.05 -58.52
C ASN A 305 -0.14 -6.42 -57.50
N GLU A 306 -0.87 -7.45 -57.92
CA GLU A 306 -1.59 -8.41 -57.09
C GLU A 306 -0.68 -9.04 -56.01
N SER A 307 -1.09 -8.89 -54.76
CA SER A 307 -1.15 -10.01 -53.82
C SER A 307 -2.23 -9.70 -52.78
N ALA A 308 -3.48 -9.62 -53.26
CA ALA A 308 -4.65 -9.52 -52.40
C ALA A 308 -4.81 -10.84 -51.64
N TRP A 309 -4.27 -10.90 -50.43
CA TRP A 309 -4.74 -11.86 -49.45
C TRP A 309 -6.20 -11.48 -49.12
N SER A 310 -7.11 -12.32 -49.61
CA SER A 310 -8.55 -12.21 -49.43
C SER A 310 -8.89 -12.11 -47.94
N CYS A 311 -9.26 -10.91 -47.49
CA CYS A 311 -9.79 -10.70 -46.16
C CYS A 311 -11.26 -11.14 -46.16
N CYS A 312 -11.51 -12.28 -45.51
CA CYS A 312 -12.79 -12.71 -44.96
C CYS A 312 -13.94 -12.99 -45.95
N SER A 313 -14.02 -14.25 -46.40
CA SER A 313 -15.28 -14.84 -46.84
C SER A 313 -16.26 -14.92 -45.65
N ALA A 314 -17.43 -14.30 -45.77
CA ALA A 314 -18.51 -14.37 -44.78
C ALA A 314 -19.08 -15.80 -44.68
N PRO A 315 -19.50 -16.26 -43.48
CA PRO A 315 -20.17 -17.55 -43.35
C PRO A 315 -21.55 -17.50 -44.02
N THR A 316 -21.78 -18.42 -44.95
CA THR A 316 -23.05 -18.60 -45.64
C THR A 316 -24.14 -18.99 -44.64
N THR A 317 -25.22 -18.21 -44.60
CA THR A 317 -26.44 -18.49 -43.84
C THR A 317 -27.07 -19.80 -44.32
N THR A 318 -27.09 -20.82 -43.46
CA THR A 318 -27.86 -22.04 -43.69
C THR A 318 -29.34 -21.79 -43.47
N SER A 319 -30.13 -22.26 -44.44
CA SER A 319 -31.57 -22.09 -44.55
C SER A 319 -32.34 -22.90 -43.49
N ARG A 320 -33.41 -22.28 -43.01
CA ARG A 320 -34.42 -22.81 -42.10
C ARG A 320 -35.10 -24.05 -42.74
N SER A 321 -34.92 -25.24 -42.18
CA SER A 321 -35.68 -26.43 -42.56
C SER A 321 -36.99 -26.52 -41.76
N LYS A 322 -38.07 -26.87 -42.48
CA LYS A 322 -39.45 -27.01 -42.00
C LYS A 322 -39.59 -28.18 -41.02
N ARG A 323 -40.39 -28.00 -39.96
CA ARG A 323 -40.94 -29.10 -39.16
C ARG A 323 -41.99 -29.89 -39.96
N PRO A 324 -41.98 -31.23 -39.93
CA PRO A 324 -43.18 -32.03 -40.17
C PRO A 324 -43.91 -32.30 -38.85
N GLY A 325 -45.23 -32.45 -38.96
CA GLY A 325 -46.17 -32.60 -37.86
C GLY A 325 -46.27 -33.99 -37.24
N ALA A 326 -47.22 -34.07 -36.31
CA ALA A 326 -47.50 -35.13 -35.35
C ALA A 326 -48.06 -36.45 -35.91
N SER A 327 -47.99 -37.48 -35.05
CA SER A 327 -48.97 -38.56 -34.76
C SER A 327 -48.22 -39.89 -34.56
N THR A 328 -48.17 -40.50 -33.36
CA THR A 328 -49.13 -41.34 -32.58
C THR A 328 -48.61 -42.78 -32.47
N SER A 329 -48.91 -43.38 -31.32
CA SER A 329 -49.05 -44.81 -30.99
C SER A 329 -47.79 -45.71 -30.96
N GLY A 330 -47.61 -46.37 -29.81
CA GLY A 330 -46.65 -47.44 -29.54
C GLY A 330 -46.14 -47.38 -28.11
#